data_AF-A0A6C0EJ17-F1
#
_entry.id   AF-A0A6C0EJ17-F1
#
_cell.length_a   1.000
_cell.length_b   1.000
_cell.length_c   1.000
_cell.angle_alpha   90.00
_cell.angle_beta   90.00
_cell.angle_gamma   90.00
#
_symmetry.space_group_name_H-M   'P 1'
#
loop_
_entity.id
_entity.type
_entity.pdbx_description
1 polymer ?
#
loop_
_entity_poly.entity_id
_entity_poly.type
_entity_poly.pdbx_seq_one_letter_code
_entity_poly.pdbx_strand_id
1 'polypeptide(L)' 'MKNKINSVNYYYETQYSSHTCNGIMNIYKEVKNRFRCNNCLENQVDDKIKVTDTYYPTFTIIRENVCLSCWLKTLKS' A
#
# COMPACT_ATOMS: atom_id res chain seq x y z
N MET A 1 -20.72 -12.13 24.32
CA MET A 1 -19.35 -12.29 23.76
C MET A 1 -18.99 -10.99 23.06
N LYS A 2 -17.97 -10.26 23.52
CA LYS A 2 -17.44 -9.10 22.79
C LYS A 2 -16.67 -9.66 21.60
N ASN A 3 -17.18 -9.52 20.38
CA ASN A 3 -16.40 -9.78 19.18
C ASN A 3 -15.21 -8.82 19.23
N LYS A 4 -14.03 -9.34 19.60
CA LYS A 4 -12.76 -8.64 19.41
C LYS A 4 -12.64 -8.44 17.91
N ILE A 5 -12.96 -7.25 17.43
CA ILE A 5 -12.57 -6.81 16.10
C ILE A 5 -11.04 -6.77 16.18
N ASN A 6 -10.39 -7.87 15.77
CA ASN A 6 -8.96 -7.80 15.49
C ASN A 6 -8.83 -6.74 14.42
N SER A 7 -8.23 -5.60 14.76
CA SER A 7 -7.86 -4.60 13.76
C SER A 7 -6.76 -5.24 12.92
N VAL A 8 -7.16 -6.08 11.97
CA VAL A 8 -6.25 -6.57 10.94
C VAL A 8 -5.79 -5.30 10.24
N ASN A 9 -4.52 -4.96 10.39
CA ASN A 9 -3.97 -3.82 9.69
C ASN A 9 -4.00 -4.18 8.20
N TYR A 10 -4.97 -3.62 7.47
CA TYR A 10 -5.20 -3.89 6.05
C TYR A 10 -4.21 -3.19 5.14
N TYR A 11 -3.18 -2.57 5.72
CA TYR A 11 -2.19 -1.79 5.02
C TYR A 11 -0.77 -2.28 5.34
N TYR A 12 0.08 -2.27 4.31
CA TYR A 12 1.52 -2.40 4.45
C TYR A 12 2.18 -1.09 4.06
N GLU A 13 3.19 -0.72 4.85
CA GLU A 13 4.06 0.41 4.56
C GLU A 13 5.41 -0.10 4.08
N THR A 14 5.96 0.52 3.04
CA THR A 14 7.34 0.25 2.58
C THR A 14 8.05 1.57 2.42
N GLN A 15 9.17 1.72 3.12
CA GLN A 15 9.96 2.94 3.12
C GLN A 15 10.98 2.92 1.99
N TYR A 16 11.12 4.05 1.31
CA TYR A 16 12.07 4.31 0.24
C TYR A 16 12.76 5.67 0.46
N SER A 17 13.90 5.87 -0.18
CA SER A 17 14.65 7.13 -0.12
C SER A 17 15.01 7.59 -1.53
N SER A 18 14.82 8.88 -1.80
CA SER A 18 15.31 9.51 -3.02
C SER A 18 15.31 11.02 -2.88
N HIS A 19 16.47 11.66 -3.11
CA HIS A 19 16.66 13.09 -2.88
C HIS A 19 16.04 14.02 -3.93
N THR A 20 15.29 13.49 -4.90
CA THR A 20 14.65 14.29 -5.95
C THR A 20 13.23 13.80 -6.21
N CYS A 21 12.32 14.72 -6.54
CA CYS A 21 10.94 14.36 -6.92
C CYS A 21 10.90 13.36 -8.09
N ASN A 22 11.80 13.51 -9.08
CA ASN A 22 11.92 12.58 -10.20
C ASN A 22 12.35 11.18 -9.74
N GLY A 23 13.32 11.09 -8.82
CA GLY A 23 13.75 9.80 -8.29
C GLY A 23 12.65 9.10 -7.47
N ILE A 24 11.88 9.84 -6.68
CA ILE A 24 10.68 9.31 -5.99
C ILE A 24 9.70 8.72 -7.01
N MET A 25 9.38 9.47 -8.07
CA MET A 25 8.44 9.04 -9.10
C MET A 25 8.95 7.82 -9.89
N ASN A 26 10.25 7.75 -10.16
CA ASN A 26 10.86 6.60 -10.85
C ASN A 26 10.74 5.33 -10.01
N ILE A 27 11.14 5.40 -8.73
CA ILE A 27 11.00 4.27 -7.79
C ILE A 27 9.54 3.83 -7.73
N TYR A 28 8.61 4.78 -7.58
CA TYR A 28 7.18 4.48 -7.55
C TYR A 28 6.70 3.70 -8.77
N LYS A 29 7.05 4.17 -9.98
CA LYS A 29 6.67 3.51 -11.24
C LYS A 29 7.26 2.10 -11.36
N GLU A 30 8.48 1.88 -10.87
CA GLU A 30 9.14 0.57 -10.89
C GLU A 30 8.46 -0.45 -9.97
N VAL A 31 8.00 -0.01 -8.79
CA VAL A 31 7.45 -0.92 -7.78
C VAL A 31 5.93 -1.07 -7.85
N LYS A 32 5.20 -0.06 -8.35
CA LYS A 32 3.72 -0.04 -8.40
C LYS A 32 3.13 -1.31 -9.02
N ASN A 33 3.72 -1.78 -10.11
CA ASN A 33 3.19 -2.95 -10.84
C ASN A 33 3.30 -4.27 -10.05
N ARG A 34 4.05 -4.27 -8.95
CA ARG A 34 4.25 -5.41 -8.05
C ARG A 34 3.25 -5.44 -6.90
N PHE A 35 2.43 -4.41 -6.73
CA PHE A 35 1.46 -4.32 -5.63
C PHE A 35 0.20 -5.10 -5.98
N ARG A 36 0.30 -6.43 -5.86
CA ARG A 36 -0.80 -7.36 -6.15
C ARG A 36 -1.57 -7.68 -4.88
N CYS A 37 -2.87 -7.91 -5.05
CA CYS A 37 -3.76 -8.32 -3.98
C CYS A 37 -3.33 -9.68 -3.41
N ASN A 38 -3.20 -9.79 -2.09
CA ASN A 38 -2.79 -11.03 -1.43
C ASN A 38 -3.81 -12.17 -1.59
N ASN A 39 -5.08 -11.85 -1.87
CA ASN A 39 -6.13 -12.86 -2.01
C ASN A 39 -6.23 -13.42 -3.43
N CYS A 40 -6.29 -12.56 -4.45
CA CYS A 40 -6.47 -13.02 -5.84
C CYS A 40 -5.17 -13.06 -6.63
N LEU A 41 -4.11 -12.37 -6.21
CA LEU A 41 -2.82 -12.21 -6.90
C LEU A 41 -2.89 -11.59 -8.32
N GLU A 42 -4.08 -11.42 -8.88
CA GLU A 42 -4.33 -10.84 -10.20
C GLU A 42 -4.43 -9.32 -10.16
N ASN A 43 -5.34 -8.79 -9.34
CA ASN A 43 -5.64 -7.37 -9.30
C ASN A 43 -4.59 -6.58 -8.52
N GLN A 44 -4.36 -5.33 -8.94
CA GLN A 44 -3.59 -4.37 -8.15
C GLN A 44 -4.40 -3.95 -6.91
N VAL A 45 -3.67 -3.60 -5.86
CA VAL A 45 -4.24 -2.99 -4.65
C VAL A 45 -4.13 -1.48 -4.75
N ASP A 46 -4.97 -0.78 -3.99
CA ASP A 46 -4.84 0.66 -3.87
C ASP A 46 -3.56 1.00 -3.09
N ASP A 47 -2.90 2.06 -3.51
CA ASP A 47 -1.64 2.52 -2.97
C ASP A 47 -1.57 4.06 -2.93
N LYS A 48 -0.74 4.59 -2.02
CA LYS A 48 -0.47 6.03 -1.92
C LYS A 48 0.96 6.29 -1.49
N ILE A 49 1.51 7.39 -1.97
CA ILE A 49 2.82 7.91 -1.55
C ILE A 49 2.61 8.89 -0.38
N LYS A 50 3.44 8.79 0.64
CA LYS A 50 3.53 9.72 1.76
C LYS A 50 4.98 10.17 1.91
N VAL A 51 5.24 11.47 1.75
CA VAL A 51 6.56 12.05 2.06
C VAL A 51 6.71 12.14 3.58
N THR A 52 7.80 11.60 4.11
CA THR A 52 8.03 11.47 5.56
C THR A 52 9.03 12.49 6.10
N ASP A 53 10.00 12.91 5.30
CA ASP A 53 10.98 13.94 5.64
C ASP A 53 11.22 14.82 4.40
N THR A 54 11.12 16.13 4.57
CA THR A 54 11.30 17.12 3.49
C THR A 54 12.73 17.68 3.42
N TYR A 55 13.51 17.58 4.49
CA TYR A 55 14.92 18.00 4.53
C TYR A 55 15.83 16.93 3.93
N TYR A 56 15.56 15.66 4.24
CA TYR A 56 16.17 14.50 3.60
C TYR A 56 15.07 13.70 2.91
N PRO A 57 14.81 13.92 1.61
CA PRO A 57 13.60 13.41 0.98
C PRO A 57 13.48 11.89 1.09
N THR A 58 12.65 11.47 2.04
CA THR A 58 12.26 10.09 2.27
C THR A 58 10.76 9.99 2.05
N PHE A 59 10.33 8.85 1.52
CA PHE A 59 8.93 8.62 1.26
C PHE A 59 8.57 7.17 1.59
N THR A 60 7.33 7.00 2.02
CA THR A 60 6.73 5.71 2.26
C THR A 60 5.66 5.48 1.21
N ILE A 61 5.63 4.28 0.65
CA ILE A 61 4.48 3.81 -0.10
C ILE A 61 3.61 2.98 0.84
N ILE A 62 2.36 3.39 0.99
CA ILE A 62 1.34 2.69 1.78
C ILE A 62 0.43 1.99 0.79
N ARG A 63 0.22 0.69 0.95
CA ARG A 63 -0.62 -0.13 0.04
C ARG A 63 -1.56 -1.02 0.81
N GLU A 64 -2.73 -1.29 0.24
CA GLU A 64 -3.70 -2.23 0.79
C GLU A 64 -3.24 -3.69 0.66
N ASN A 65 -3.74 -4.56 1.53
CA ASN A 65 -3.45 -5.99 1.48
C ASN A 65 -4.29 -6.68 0.40
N VAL A 66 -5.46 -6.12 0.10
CA VAL A 66 -6.48 -6.72 -0.77
C VAL A 66 -7.01 -5.68 -1.75
N CYS A 67 -7.40 -6.11 -2.95
CA CYS A 67 -8.09 -5.21 -3.88
C CYS A 67 -9.54 -4.99 -3.42
N LEU A 68 -10.16 -3.91 -3.91
CA LEU A 68 -11.55 -3.56 -3.62
C LEU A 68 -12.52 -4.74 -3.85
N SER A 69 -12.34 -5.50 -4.93
CA SER A 69 -13.19 -6.67 -5.24
C SER A 69 -13.10 -7.76 -4.17
N CYS A 70 -11.89 -8.08 -3.71
CA CYS A 70 -11.67 -9.05 -2.64
C CYS A 70 -12.17 -8.54 -1.30
N TRP A 71 -11.99 -7.25 -1.00
CA TRP A 71 -12.51 -6.63 0.21
C TRP A 71 -14.04 -6.67 0.27
N LEU A 72 -14.73 -6.31 -0.81
CA LEU A 72 -16.19 -6.37 -0.89
C LEU A 72 -16.76 -7.78 -0.66
N LYS A 73 -16.03 -8.84 -1.03
CA LYS A 73 -16.42 -10.22 -0.73
C LYS A 73 -16.41 -10.51 0.77
N THR A 74 -15.46 -9.95 1.52
CA THR A 74 -15.37 -10.12 2.98
C THR A 74 -16.49 -9.41 3.74
N LEU A 75 -17.04 -8.31 3.20
CA LEU A 75 -18.16 -7.59 3.81
C LEU A 75 -19.52 -8.27 3.59
N LYS A 76 -19.63 -9.09 2.55
CA LYS A 76 -20.84 -9.84 2.23
C LYS A 76 -20.91 -11.21 2.91
N SER A 77 -19.89 -11.56 3.70
CA SER A 77 -19.78 -12.85 4.40
C SER A 77 -20.26 -12.76 5.84
#